data_AF-A0A2V6AZA8-F1
#
_entry.id   AF-A0A2V6AZA8-F1
#
_cell.length_a   1.000
_cell.length_b   1.000
_cell.length_c   1.000
_cell.angle_alpha   90.00
_cell.angle_beta   90.00
_cell.angle_gamma   90.00
#
_symmetry.space_group_name_H-M   'P 1'
#
loop_
_entity.id
_entity.type
_entity.pdbx_description
1 polymer ?
#
loop_
_entity_poly.entity_id
_entity_poly.type
_entity_poly.pdbx_seq_one_letter_code
_entity_poly.pdbx_strand_id
1 'polypeptide(L)'
;MSREKLRIGVTLGDCAGIGPEIVDLALKSRRVAKSAEYKIIGKYPRCSLGQPTTETARAAAIALEEAITLVRRGELDAIVTGPIHKARMYEVGFRFPGQTEFFAER
;
A
#
# COMPACT_ATOMS: atom_id res chain seq x y z
N MET A 1 -29.85 4.43 4.62
CA MET A 1 -28.91 3.97 3.59
C MET A 1 -28.02 2.92 4.22
N SER A 2 -28.21 1.64 3.89
CA SER A 2 -27.29 0.59 4.34
C SER A 2 -25.90 0.95 3.84
N ARG A 3 -24.92 1.14 4.74
CA ARG A 3 -23.53 1.31 4.30
C ARG A 3 -23.17 0.06 3.49
N GLU A 4 -22.93 0.24 2.20
CA GLU A 4 -22.22 -0.74 1.39
C GLU A 4 -20.93 -1.12 2.11
N LYS A 5 -20.42 -2.33 1.85
CA LYS A 5 -19.27 -2.93 2.53
C LYS A 5 -18.14 -1.91 2.75
N LEU A 6 -17.46 -2.00 3.89
CA LEU A 6 -16.30 -1.14 4.16
C LEU A 6 -15.25 -1.33 3.07
N ARG A 7 -14.78 -0.25 2.44
CA ARG A 7 -13.78 -0.31 1.37
C ARG A 7 -12.40 -0.06 1.95
N ILE A 8 -11.59 -1.11 2.02
CA ILE A 8 -10.25 -1.05 2.60
C ILE A 8 -9.22 -1.09 1.49
N GLY A 9 -8.42 -0.03 1.39
CA GLY A 9 -7.28 0.04 0.51
C GLY A 9 -6.08 -0.70 1.08
N VAL A 10 -5.39 -1.49 0.25
CA VAL A 10 -4.17 -2.18 0.65
C VAL A 10 -3.04 -1.82 -0.31
N THR A 11 -2.02 -1.13 0.17
CA THR A 11 -0.77 -0.97 -0.60
C THR A 11 0.13 -2.18 -0.30
N LEU A 12 0.82 -2.73 -1.31
CA LEU A 12 1.76 -3.83 -1.11
C LEU A 12 3.11 -3.34 -0.57
N GLY A 13 3.39 -2.03 -0.67
CA GLY A 13 4.70 -1.49 -0.33
C GLY A 13 5.72 -1.78 -1.43
N ASP A 14 6.96 -2.09 -1.08
CA ASP A 14 7.97 -2.48 -2.07
C ASP A 14 7.73 -3.92 -2.56
N CYS A 15 7.45 -4.10 -3.85
CA CYS A 15 7.16 -5.43 -4.41
C CYS A 15 8.36 -6.38 -4.41
N ALA A 16 9.60 -5.88 -4.24
CA ALA A 16 10.77 -6.73 -4.05
C ALA A 16 10.89 -7.26 -2.60
N GLY A 17 10.09 -6.74 -1.67
CA GLY A 17 10.00 -7.21 -0.29
C GLY A 17 8.90 -8.26 -0.09
N ILE A 18 8.51 -8.45 1.18
CA ILE A 18 7.50 -9.46 1.58
C ILE A 18 6.04 -8.99 1.43
N GLY A 19 5.82 -7.75 1.00
CA GLY A 19 4.48 -7.16 0.98
C GLY A 19 3.45 -7.94 0.15
N PRO A 20 3.75 -8.32 -1.10
CA PRO A 20 2.83 -9.09 -1.93
C PRO A 20 2.43 -10.45 -1.31
N GLU A 21 3.38 -11.20 -0.78
CA GLU A 21 3.15 -12.54 -0.21
C GLU A 21 2.30 -12.48 1.08
N ILE A 22 2.58 -11.55 1.99
CA ILE A 22 1.81 -11.46 3.24
C ILE A 22 0.38 -10.98 2.99
N VAL A 23 0.17 -10.09 2.01
CA VAL A 23 -1.17 -9.61 1.64
C VAL A 23 -1.98 -10.73 1.00
N ASP A 24 -1.40 -11.47 0.07
CA ASP A 24 -2.06 -12.63 -0.55
C ASP A 24 -2.46 -13.68 0.50
N LEU A 25 -1.53 -14.03 1.40
CA LEU A 25 -1.80 -14.95 2.50
C LEU A 25 -2.89 -14.42 3.44
N ALA A 26 -2.85 -13.14 3.81
CA ALA A 26 -3.85 -12.52 4.68
C ALA A 26 -5.25 -12.58 4.07
N LEU A 27 -5.40 -12.23 2.78
CA LEU A 27 -6.68 -12.27 2.07
C LEU A 27 -7.20 -13.71 1.91
N LYS A 28 -6.31 -14.70 1.73
CA LYS A 28 -6.69 -16.12 1.65
C LYS A 28 -6.99 -16.77 3.00
N SER A 29 -6.48 -16.23 4.10
CA SER A 29 -6.54 -16.84 5.44
C SER A 29 -7.96 -17.00 6.02
N ARG A 30 -8.99 -16.39 5.41
CA ARG A 30 -10.37 -16.28 5.93
C ARG A 30 -10.48 -15.60 7.30
N ARG A 31 -9.41 -14.98 7.80
CA ARG A 31 -9.37 -14.25 9.09
C ARG A 31 -9.66 -12.76 8.95
N VAL A 32 -9.56 -12.22 7.74
CA VAL A 32 -9.93 -10.83 7.45
C VAL A 32 -11.46 -10.67 7.38
N ALA A 33 -11.95 -9.48 7.72
CA ALA A 33 -13.39 -9.19 7.78
C ALA A 33 -14.06 -9.41 6.41
N LYS A 34 -15.03 -10.34 6.34
CA LYS A 34 -15.77 -10.66 5.10
C LYS A 34 -16.77 -9.59 4.67
N SER A 35 -17.14 -8.70 5.59
CA SER A 35 -18.00 -7.55 5.36
C SER A 35 -17.26 -6.35 4.75
N ALA A 36 -15.94 -6.46 4.56
CA ALA A 36 -15.14 -5.47 3.87
C ALA A 36 -14.80 -5.92 2.45
N GLU A 37 -14.65 -4.95 1.56
CA GLU A 37 -14.06 -5.10 0.25
C GLU A 37 -12.61 -4.62 0.31
N TYR A 38 -11.67 -5.45 -0.15
CA TYR A 38 -10.24 -5.13 -0.14
C TYR A 38 -9.79 -4.78 -1.55
N LYS A 39 -9.24 -3.58 -1.73
CA LYS A 39 -8.71 -3.11 -3.01
C LYS A 39 -7.19 -3.02 -2.91
N ILE A 40 -6.47 -3.75 -3.75
CA ILE A 40 -5.03 -3.54 -3.91
C ILE A 40 -4.80 -2.21 -4.64
N ILE A 41 -3.92 -1.37 -4.11
CA ILE A 41 -3.65 -0.03 -4.61
C ILE A 41 -2.28 0.02 -5.26
N GLY A 42 -2.20 0.73 -6.39
CA GLY A 42 -0.99 0.95 -7.15
C GLY A 42 -0.76 -0.08 -8.24
N LYS A 43 0.21 0.24 -9.10
CA LYS A 43 0.73 -0.65 -10.14
C LYS A 43 2.14 -1.05 -9.76
N TYR A 44 2.41 -2.34 -9.75
CA TYR A 44 3.71 -2.87 -9.35
C TYR A 44 4.50 -3.34 -10.57
N PRO A 45 5.77 -2.89 -10.72
CA PRO A 45 6.63 -3.34 -11.79
C PRO A 45 7.07 -4.79 -11.55
N ARG A 46 7.76 -5.37 -12.54
CA ARG A 46 8.49 -6.63 -12.30
C ARG A 46 9.59 -6.38 -11.27
N CYS A 47 9.75 -7.33 -10.37
CA CYS A 47 10.71 -7.25 -9.28
C CYS A 47 11.35 -8.60 -9.01
N SER A 48 12.56 -8.57 -8.46
CA SER A 48 13.27 -9.73 -7.94
C SER A 48 13.22 -9.68 -6.41
N LEU A 49 12.81 -10.78 -5.78
CA LEU A 49 12.70 -10.85 -4.32
C LEU A 49 14.06 -10.57 -3.66
N GLY A 50 14.05 -9.74 -2.62
CA GLY A 50 15.26 -9.31 -1.92
C GLY A 50 16.11 -8.29 -2.68
N GLN A 51 15.66 -7.79 -3.84
CA GLN A 51 16.39 -6.81 -4.65
C GLN A 51 15.56 -5.54 -4.94
N PRO A 52 15.31 -4.69 -3.92
CA PRO A 52 14.66 -3.38 -4.10
C PRO A 52 15.40 -2.48 -5.08
N THR A 53 14.67 -1.87 -6.01
CA THR A 53 15.19 -0.92 -7.00
C THR A 53 14.54 0.44 -6.84
N THR A 54 15.05 1.44 -7.58
CA THR A 54 14.39 2.75 -7.66
C THR A 54 13.02 2.66 -8.33
N GLU A 55 12.81 1.71 -9.24
CA GLU A 55 11.51 1.50 -9.88
C GLU A 55 10.48 0.95 -8.89
N THR A 56 10.85 -0.06 -8.09
CA THR A 56 9.95 -0.64 -7.08
C THR A 56 9.62 0.36 -5.98
N ALA A 57 10.60 1.15 -5.54
CA ALA A 57 10.38 2.22 -4.57
C ALA A 57 9.49 3.35 -5.10
N ARG A 58 9.67 3.75 -6.37
CA ARG A 58 8.79 4.75 -7.01
C ARG A 58 7.35 4.23 -7.08
N ALA A 59 7.16 2.96 -7.45
CA ALA A 59 5.85 2.33 -7.48
C ALA A 59 5.19 2.31 -6.09
N ALA A 60 5.95 1.98 -5.04
CA ALA A 60 5.47 2.00 -3.66
C ALA A 60 5.05 3.41 -3.21
N ALA A 61 5.84 4.44 -3.54
CA ALA A 61 5.50 5.83 -3.24
C ALA A 61 4.22 6.27 -3.96
N ILE A 62 4.08 5.94 -5.25
CA ILE A 62 2.87 6.24 -6.04
C ILE A 62 1.64 5.55 -5.44
N ALA A 63 1.77 4.29 -4.99
CA ALA A 63 0.67 3.56 -4.37
C ALA A 63 0.21 4.22 -3.06
N LEU A 64 1.13 4.77 -2.26
CA LEU A 64 0.79 5.51 -1.03
C LEU A 64 0.03 6.81 -1.36
N GLU A 65 0.49 7.57 -2.36
CA GLU A 65 -0.18 8.78 -2.84
C GLU A 65 -1.58 8.52 -3.40
N GLU A 66 -1.73 7.43 -4.17
CA GLU A 66 -3.02 6.98 -4.68
C GLU A 66 -3.95 6.60 -3.53
N ALA A 67 -3.47 5.90 -2.51
CA ALA A 67 -4.28 5.51 -1.35
C ALA A 67 -4.84 6.72 -0.59
N ILE A 68 -4.01 7.75 -0.36
CA ILE A 68 -4.45 9.01 0.25
C ILE A 68 -5.51 9.69 -0.62
N THR A 69 -5.27 9.77 -1.92
CA THR A 69 -6.21 10.40 -2.85
C THR A 69 -7.58 9.73 -2.80
N LEU A 70 -7.62 8.40 -2.79
CA LEU A 70 -8.85 7.63 -2.73
C LEU A 70 -9.59 7.79 -1.38
N VAL A 71 -8.87 7.82 -0.25
CA VAL A 71 -9.48 8.10 1.06
C VAL A 71 -10.04 9.51 1.12
N ARG A 72 -9.29 10.52 0.67
CA ARG A 72 -9.74 11.92 0.67
C ARG A 72 -10.98 12.15 -0.21
N ARG A 73 -11.16 11.34 -1.25
CA ARG A 73 -12.35 11.35 -2.11
C ARG A 73 -13.54 10.58 -1.53
N GLY A 74 -13.38 9.91 -0.40
CA GLY A 74 -14.41 9.04 0.19
C GLY A 74 -14.61 7.73 -0.57
N GLU A 75 -13.67 7.35 -1.44
CA GLU A 75 -13.69 6.09 -2.19
C GLU A 75 -13.19 4.91 -1.34
N LEU A 76 -12.44 5.18 -0.27
CA LEU A 76 -11.97 4.21 0.71
C LEU A 76 -12.33 4.67 2.12
N ASP A 77 -12.62 3.71 2.99
CA ASP A 77 -12.90 3.92 4.41
C ASP A 77 -11.66 3.75 5.30
N ALA A 78 -10.65 2.99 4.83
CA ALA A 78 -9.40 2.75 5.55
C ALA A 78 -8.25 2.38 4.59
N ILE A 79 -7.01 2.52 5.08
CA ILE A 79 -5.79 2.10 4.39
C ILE A 79 -5.03 1.12 5.30
N VAL A 80 -4.55 0.03 4.70
CA VAL A 80 -3.55 -0.89 5.27
C VAL A 80 -2.33 -0.82 4.38
N THR A 81 -1.15 -0.63 4.99
CA THR A 81 0.10 -0.51 4.24
C THR A 81 1.01 -1.71 4.39
N GLY A 82 1.51 -2.21 3.25
CA GLY A 82 2.64 -3.11 3.19
C GLY A 82 3.98 -2.40 3.46
N PRO A 83 5.04 -3.17 3.73
CA PRO A 83 6.35 -2.63 4.10
C PRO A 83 7.08 -1.98 2.91
N ILE A 84 7.82 -0.91 3.18
CA ILE A 84 8.61 -0.16 2.19
C ILE A 84 10.10 -0.19 2.54
N HIS A 85 10.97 -0.06 1.52
CA HIS A 85 12.42 0.03 1.72
C HIS A 85 12.88 1.49 1.83
N LYS A 86 12.98 2.03 3.05
CA LYS A 86 13.23 3.46 3.32
C LYS A 86 14.38 4.07 2.53
N ALA A 87 15.53 3.40 2.45
CA ALA A 87 16.68 3.93 1.72
C ALA A 87 16.40 4.12 0.22
N ARG A 88 15.64 3.21 -0.41
CA ARG A 88 15.26 3.31 -1.83
C ARG A 88 14.18 4.37 -2.04
N MET A 89 13.29 4.53 -1.06
CA MET A 89 12.27 5.58 -1.07
C MET A 89 12.92 6.98 -1.08
N TYR A 90 13.99 7.20 -0.31
CA TYR A 90 14.73 8.47 -0.35
C TYR A 90 15.37 8.76 -1.71
N GLU A 91 15.86 7.74 -2.41
CA GLU A 91 16.43 7.88 -3.76
C GLU A 91 15.41 8.36 -4.80
N VAL A 92 14.11 8.08 -4.58
CA VAL A 92 13.02 8.49 -5.48
C VAL A 92 12.29 9.75 -5.02
N GLY A 93 12.85 10.47 -4.04
CA GLY A 93 12.31 11.74 -3.55
C GLY A 93 11.26 11.63 -2.46
N PHE A 94 11.03 10.45 -1.88
CA PHE A 94 10.18 10.30 -0.71
C PHE A 94 10.93 10.80 0.53
N ARG A 95 10.65 12.01 0.99
CA ARG A 95 11.39 12.71 2.05
C ARG A 95 10.79 12.58 3.45
N PHE A 96 10.00 11.54 3.69
CA PHE A 96 9.38 11.29 5.00
C PHE A 96 10.14 10.22 5.78
N PRO A 97 10.28 10.36 7.12
CA PRO A 97 10.92 9.35 7.98
C PRO A 97 10.30 7.95 7.89
N GLY A 98 9.01 7.90 7.55
CA GLY A 98 8.21 6.69 7.46
C GLY A 98 6.84 6.94 6.87
N GLN A 99 6.04 5.86 6.82
CA GLN A 99 4.67 5.90 6.31
C GLN A 99 3.75 6.70 7.24
N THR A 100 3.96 6.62 8.56
CA THR A 100 3.17 7.36 9.56
C THR A 100 3.30 8.87 9.34
N GLU A 101 4.53 9.38 9.22
CA GLU A 101 4.80 10.80 8.99
C GLU A 101 4.26 11.23 7.62
N PHE A 102 4.40 10.39 6.60
CA PHE A 102 3.81 10.64 5.28
C PHE A 102 2.29 10.85 5.35
N PHE A 103 1.54 9.97 6.02
CA PHE A 103 0.09 10.12 6.12
C PHE A 103 -0.32 11.30 7.02
N ALA A 104 0.47 11.63 8.04
CA ALA A 104 0.16 12.76 8.92
C ALA A 104 0.28 14.11 8.21
N GLU A 105 1.20 14.25 7.25
CA GLU A 105 1.39 15.47 6.47
C GLU A 105 0.51 15.57 5.21
N ARG A 106 -0.03 14.44 4.76
CA ARG A 106 -0.79 14.32 3.50
C ARG A 106 -2.26 14.04 3.72
#